data_AF-A0A0F9NQE0-F1
#
_entry.id   AF-A0A0F9NQE0-F1
#
_cell.length_a   1.000
_cell.length_b   1.000
_cell.length_c   1.000
_cell.angle_alpha   90.00
_cell.angle_beta   90.00
_cell.angle_gamma   90.00
#
_symmetry.space_group_name_H-M   'P 1'
#
loop_
_entity.id
_entity.type
_entity.pdbx_description
1 polymer ?
#
loop_
_entity_poly.entity_id
_entity_poly.type
_entity_poly.pdbx_seq_one_letter_code
_entity_poly.pdbx_strand_id
1 'polypeptide(L)'
;MTQQKKMWDLPEPEPAGKTRHRRGQSPRRGKAGPATDSSDTGVDNVPVDPIAEIVGALCDPLIVFPAAGWEETLPEPLKKRLPLDRLLHNMLCSKGKARWDEACDLEALLYIYPRTMQAPLSERWLRIYLYLGTRVMGEKMPDDVRQEALSDYDMEALRGLKQWILKKKLQARRDRRRGEKMDKVVPVEVDQPKMF
;
A
#
# COMPACT_ATOMS: atom_id res chain seq x y z
N MET A 1 -9.93 10.92 53.55
CA MET A 1 -9.75 10.08 52.35
C MET A 1 -11.01 10.13 51.51
N THR A 2 -11.08 11.00 50.50
CA THR A 2 -11.97 10.80 49.33
C THR A 2 -11.58 11.83 48.26
N GLN A 3 -10.73 11.43 47.33
CA GLN A 3 -10.63 12.09 46.03
C GLN A 3 -11.22 11.14 45.00
N GLN A 4 -12.43 11.42 44.55
CA GLN A 4 -13.04 10.74 43.41
C GLN A 4 -14.00 11.70 42.73
N LYS A 5 -13.97 11.73 41.40
CA LYS A 5 -14.81 12.48 40.46
C LYS A 5 -14.50 13.97 40.25
N LYS A 6 -13.60 14.23 39.28
CA LYS A 6 -13.65 15.40 38.38
C LYS A 6 -12.94 15.03 37.08
N MET A 7 -13.65 14.47 36.10
CA MET A 7 -13.10 14.33 34.75
C MET A 7 -14.14 14.08 33.64
N TRP A 8 -15.41 14.49 33.78
CA TRP A 8 -16.42 14.23 32.72
C TRP A 8 -17.48 15.30 32.42
N ASP A 9 -17.24 16.57 32.76
CA ASP A 9 -18.18 17.64 32.35
C ASP A 9 -17.66 18.33 31.07
N LEU A 10 -18.00 17.75 29.92
CA LEU A 10 -17.92 18.40 28.61
C LEU A 10 -19.21 19.20 28.36
N PRO A 11 -19.16 20.50 28.02
CA PRO A 11 -20.36 21.28 27.72
C PRO A 11 -20.95 20.94 26.34
N GLU A 12 -22.27 20.74 26.30
CA GLU A 12 -23.09 20.47 25.11
C GLU A 12 -23.12 21.67 24.13
N PRO A 13 -23.24 21.45 22.81
CA PRO A 13 -23.33 22.53 21.82
C PRO A 13 -24.77 23.08 21.66
N GLU A 14 -24.93 24.38 21.88
CA GLU A 14 -26.17 25.16 21.66
C GLU A 14 -26.37 25.57 20.16
N PRO A 15 -27.60 25.97 19.74
CA PRO A 15 -28.21 25.56 18.46
C PRO A 15 -28.12 26.54 17.28
N ALA A 16 -28.53 26.01 16.12
CA ALA A 16 -28.49 26.60 14.77
C ALA A 16 -29.21 27.96 14.60
N GLY A 17 -28.51 28.91 13.97
CA GLY A 17 -29.00 30.23 13.56
C GLY A 17 -28.89 30.52 12.04
N LYS A 18 -30.04 30.40 11.37
CA LYS A 18 -30.56 31.05 10.13
C LYS A 18 -29.63 31.76 9.11
N THR A 19 -29.56 31.13 7.92
CA THR A 19 -29.72 31.66 6.53
C THR A 19 -29.42 33.13 6.16
N ARG A 20 -28.56 33.30 5.14
CA ARG A 20 -28.64 34.41 4.17
C ARG A 20 -28.39 33.91 2.73
N HIS A 21 -29.41 34.04 1.88
CA HIS A 21 -29.33 33.84 0.44
C HIS A 21 -28.67 35.03 -0.26
N ARG A 22 -27.85 34.78 -1.28
CA ARG A 22 -27.71 35.70 -2.42
C ARG A 22 -27.62 34.91 -3.73
N ARG A 23 -28.59 35.17 -4.61
CA ARG A 23 -28.75 34.62 -5.95
C ARG A 23 -27.64 35.09 -6.91
N GLY A 24 -27.22 34.17 -7.77
CA GLY A 24 -27.22 34.36 -9.22
C GLY A 24 -25.88 34.65 -9.90
N GLN A 25 -25.37 33.66 -10.65
CA GLN A 25 -25.06 33.80 -12.08
C GLN A 25 -24.85 32.42 -12.73
N SER A 26 -25.50 32.23 -13.88
CA SER A 26 -25.69 30.98 -14.63
C SER A 26 -24.43 30.46 -15.36
N PRO A 27 -24.39 29.16 -15.76
CA PRO A 27 -23.23 28.54 -16.38
C PRO A 27 -23.14 28.80 -17.89
N ARG A 28 -21.92 29.06 -18.39
CA ARG A 28 -21.65 29.18 -19.83
C ARG A 28 -21.58 27.81 -20.49
N ARG A 29 -22.45 27.66 -21.49
CA ARG A 29 -22.59 26.58 -22.46
C ARG A 29 -21.34 26.49 -23.36
N GLY A 30 -20.55 25.43 -23.20
CA GLY A 30 -19.50 24.99 -24.12
C GLY A 30 -19.94 23.73 -24.86
N LYS A 31 -19.62 23.64 -26.15
CA LYS A 31 -20.22 22.75 -27.16
C LYS A 31 -19.97 21.25 -26.91
N ALA A 32 -20.98 20.43 -27.21
CA ALA A 32 -20.86 18.97 -27.33
C ALA A 32 -20.10 18.62 -28.62
N GLY A 33 -18.97 17.92 -28.48
CA GLY A 33 -18.29 17.16 -29.54
C GLY A 33 -18.65 15.67 -29.44
N PRO A 34 -18.44 14.89 -30.51
CA PRO A 34 -19.12 13.61 -30.70
C PRO A 34 -18.59 12.52 -29.77
N ALA A 35 -19.52 11.70 -29.29
CA ALA A 35 -19.26 10.48 -28.54
C ALA A 35 -18.35 9.55 -29.35
N THR A 36 -17.16 9.30 -28.82
CA THR A 36 -16.39 8.12 -29.17
C THR A 36 -16.53 7.16 -28.00
N ASP A 37 -17.32 6.13 -28.25
CA ASP A 37 -17.43 4.95 -27.41
C ASP A 37 -16.10 4.20 -27.53
N SER A 38 -15.22 4.41 -26.56
CA SER A 38 -14.02 3.59 -26.38
C SER A 38 -14.02 3.14 -24.93
N SER A 39 -14.27 1.84 -24.77
CA SER A 39 -14.30 1.09 -23.54
C SER A 39 -13.36 1.61 -22.46
N ASP A 40 -13.97 1.95 -21.33
CA ASP A 40 -13.42 2.12 -20.01
C ASP A 40 -12.38 1.04 -19.65
N THR A 41 -11.11 1.31 -19.92
CA THR A 41 -10.03 0.79 -19.10
C THR A 41 -9.60 1.93 -18.18
N GLY A 42 -10.26 2.02 -17.02
CA GLY A 42 -9.89 2.90 -15.91
C GLY A 42 -8.48 2.61 -15.40
N VAL A 43 -7.48 2.99 -16.18
CA VAL A 43 -6.11 3.18 -15.73
C VAL A 43 -6.09 4.62 -15.24
N ASP A 44 -6.40 4.80 -13.96
CA ASP A 44 -6.33 6.10 -13.30
C ASP A 44 -4.99 6.75 -13.66
N ASN A 45 -5.06 7.91 -14.32
CA ASN A 45 -3.90 8.65 -14.80
C ASN A 45 -3.26 9.34 -13.60
N VAL A 46 -2.65 8.55 -12.71
CA VAL A 46 -1.91 9.03 -11.55
C VAL A 46 -0.73 9.83 -12.11
N PRO A 47 -0.56 11.11 -11.76
CA PRO A 47 0.62 11.86 -12.19
C PRO A 47 1.86 11.24 -11.56
N VAL A 48 2.67 10.56 -12.38
CA VAL A 48 3.91 9.90 -11.96
C VAL A 48 5.11 10.75 -12.38
N ASP A 49 6.04 10.99 -11.45
CA ASP A 49 7.36 11.54 -11.76
C ASP A 49 8.33 10.37 -12.04
N PRO A 50 8.74 10.14 -13.31
CA PRO A 50 9.56 8.98 -13.67
C PRO A 50 10.88 8.92 -12.89
N ILE A 51 11.48 10.07 -12.59
CA ILE A 51 12.75 10.14 -11.86
C ILE A 51 12.52 9.74 -10.40
N ALA A 52 11.44 10.25 -9.78
CA ALA A 52 11.09 9.89 -8.41
C ALA A 52 10.80 8.40 -8.25
N GLU A 53 10.22 7.73 -9.25
CA GLU A 53 9.96 6.29 -9.20
C GLU A 53 11.23 5.46 -9.39
N ILE A 54 12.16 5.88 -10.25
CA ILE A 54 13.46 5.21 -10.39
C ILE A 54 14.26 5.34 -9.09
N VAL A 55 14.34 6.56 -8.53
CA VAL A 55 15.00 6.79 -7.23
C VAL A 55 14.30 5.99 -6.13
N GLY A 56 12.98 5.91 -6.19
CA GLY A 56 12.17 5.09 -5.29
C GLY A 56 12.50 3.61 -5.33
N ALA A 57 12.59 3.04 -6.53
CA ALA A 57 12.92 1.65 -6.72
C ALA A 57 14.26 1.28 -6.05
N LEU A 58 15.25 2.17 -6.14
CA LEU A 58 16.59 1.96 -5.61
C LEU A 58 16.73 2.28 -4.11
N CYS A 59 16.11 3.37 -3.65
CA CYS A 59 16.42 3.96 -2.34
C CYS A 59 15.30 3.83 -1.31
N ASP A 60 14.10 3.38 -1.69
CA ASP A 60 13.00 3.24 -0.73
C ASP A 60 13.32 2.18 0.32
N PRO A 61 12.93 2.42 1.58
CA PRO A 61 13.05 1.41 2.62
C PRO A 61 12.21 0.17 2.28
N LEU A 62 12.67 -0.99 2.74
CA LEU A 62 11.87 -2.21 2.73
C LEU A 62 10.92 -2.17 3.94
N ILE A 63 9.62 -2.29 3.68
CA ILE A 63 8.61 -2.40 4.74
C ILE A 63 8.44 -3.88 5.07
N VAL A 64 8.63 -4.24 6.34
CA VAL A 64 8.58 -5.61 6.84
C VAL A 64 7.50 -5.70 7.92
N PHE A 65 6.86 -6.87 8.04
CA PHE A 65 5.93 -7.11 9.14
C PHE A 65 6.69 -7.14 10.48
N PRO A 66 6.21 -6.45 11.53
CA PRO A 66 6.85 -6.41 12.84
C PRO A 66 6.64 -7.73 13.59
N ALA A 67 7.38 -8.76 13.20
CA ALA A 67 7.38 -10.06 13.86
C ALA A 67 8.58 -10.12 14.78
N ALA A 68 8.43 -9.63 16.02
CA ALA A 68 9.35 -9.73 17.17
C ALA A 68 10.68 -10.53 16.94
N GLY A 69 11.63 -9.97 16.18
CA GLY A 69 12.97 -10.55 15.94
C GLY A 69 13.16 -11.38 14.66
N TRP A 70 12.12 -11.70 13.90
CA TRP A 70 12.21 -12.45 12.63
C TRP A 70 12.59 -11.58 11.43
N GLU A 71 12.65 -10.26 11.59
CA GLU A 71 13.03 -9.31 10.52
C GLU A 71 14.46 -9.55 10.01
N GLU A 72 15.37 -9.98 10.90
CA GLU A 72 16.76 -10.29 10.55
C GLU A 72 16.88 -11.57 9.73
N THR A 73 15.92 -12.50 9.87
CA THR A 73 15.92 -13.81 9.19
C THR A 73 15.49 -13.75 7.71
N LEU A 74 15.13 -12.57 7.23
CA LEU A 74 14.73 -12.38 5.83
C LEU A 74 15.84 -12.82 4.87
N PRO A 75 15.53 -13.62 3.82
CA PRO A 75 16.52 -14.18 2.91
C PRO A 75 17.34 -13.11 2.19
N GLU A 76 18.65 -13.11 2.43
CA GLU A 76 19.59 -12.14 1.87
C GLU A 76 19.60 -12.09 0.33
N PRO A 77 19.52 -13.22 -0.42
CA PRO A 77 19.44 -13.17 -1.87
C PRO A 77 18.21 -12.41 -2.38
N LEU A 78 17.08 -12.50 -1.68
CA LEU A 78 15.85 -11.80 -2.05
C LEU A 78 15.95 -10.30 -1.76
N LYS A 79 16.54 -9.91 -0.61
CA LYS A 79 16.84 -8.50 -0.30
C LYS A 79 17.71 -7.85 -1.38
N LYS A 80 18.75 -8.54 -1.83
CA LYS A 80 19.65 -8.04 -2.88
C LYS A 80 18.97 -7.90 -4.24
N ARG A 81 18.01 -8.76 -4.56
CA ARG A 81 17.24 -8.69 -5.82
C ARG A 81 16.16 -7.60 -5.81
N LEU A 82 15.73 -7.16 -4.63
CA LEU A 82 14.62 -6.23 -4.47
C LEU A 82 14.69 -4.96 -5.34
N PRO A 83 15.83 -4.24 -5.44
CA PRO A 83 15.90 -3.06 -6.30
C PRO A 83 15.61 -3.38 -7.77
N LEU A 84 16.05 -4.54 -8.26
CA LEU A 84 15.80 -4.99 -9.64
C LEU A 84 14.33 -5.30 -9.86
N ASP A 85 13.70 -6.01 -8.92
CA ASP A 85 12.28 -6.37 -9.01
C ASP A 85 11.38 -5.11 -8.94
N ARG A 86 11.78 -4.08 -8.18
CA ARG A 86 11.11 -2.77 -8.18
C ARG A 86 11.26 -2.03 -9.51
N LEU A 87 12.46 -2.04 -10.12
CA LEU A 87 12.67 -1.46 -11.44
C LEU A 87 11.86 -2.20 -12.52
N LEU A 88 11.81 -3.53 -12.46
CA LEU A 88 10.99 -4.35 -13.34
C LEU A 88 9.51 -3.99 -13.20
N HIS A 89 9.03 -3.80 -11.97
CA HIS A 89 7.66 -3.35 -11.69
C HIS A 89 7.39 -1.99 -12.33
N ASN A 90 8.27 -1.00 -12.18
CA ASN A 90 8.13 0.31 -12.84
C ASN A 90 8.06 0.19 -14.38
N MET A 91 8.85 -0.71 -14.98
CA MET A 91 8.78 -0.98 -16.42
C MET A 91 7.44 -1.62 -16.83
N LEU A 92 6.90 -2.52 -16.00
CA LEU A 92 5.58 -3.14 -16.24
C LEU A 92 4.46 -2.10 -16.11
N CYS A 93 4.54 -1.20 -15.13
CA CYS A 93 3.58 -0.09 -14.98
C CYS A 93 3.62 0.84 -16.18
N SER A 94 4.81 1.17 -16.69
CA SER A 94 4.99 1.99 -17.90
C SER A 94 4.38 1.34 -19.15
N LYS A 95 4.31 0.00 -19.19
CA LYS A 95 3.69 -0.77 -20.28
C LYS A 95 2.20 -1.06 -20.06
N GLY A 96 1.59 -0.56 -18.98
CA GLY A 96 0.20 -0.85 -18.61
C GLY A 96 -0.06 -2.30 -18.18
N LYS A 97 0.99 -3.06 -17.86
CA LYS A 97 0.90 -4.47 -17.41
C LYS A 97 0.84 -4.62 -15.89
N ALA A 98 1.18 -3.56 -15.18
CA ALA A 98 1.07 -3.46 -13.73
C ALA A 98 0.53 -2.07 -13.38
N ARG A 99 0.18 -1.85 -12.11
CA ARG A 99 -0.40 -0.60 -11.65
C ARG A 99 0.58 0.20 -10.80
N TRP A 100 0.55 1.53 -10.96
CA TRP A 100 1.40 2.46 -10.24
C TRP A 100 1.02 2.63 -8.76
N ASP A 101 -0.20 2.23 -8.38
CA ASP A 101 -0.69 2.26 -7.00
C ASP A 101 -0.32 1.01 -6.19
N GLU A 102 0.36 0.03 -6.79
CA GLU A 102 0.73 -1.22 -6.14
C GLU A 102 2.25 -1.35 -5.92
N ALA A 103 2.65 -1.94 -4.79
CA ALA A 103 4.01 -2.41 -4.55
C ALA A 103 4.36 -3.68 -5.34
N CYS A 104 5.66 -3.97 -5.46
CA CYS A 104 6.18 -5.13 -6.18
C CYS A 104 5.80 -6.46 -5.47
N ASP A 105 5.60 -7.55 -6.23
CA ASP A 105 5.30 -8.89 -5.71
C ASP A 105 6.35 -9.35 -4.67
N LEU A 106 7.64 -9.10 -4.93
CA LEU A 106 8.71 -9.47 -4.00
C LEU A 106 8.60 -8.70 -2.68
N GLU A 107 8.14 -7.46 -2.68
CA GLU A 107 7.93 -6.69 -1.44
C GLU A 107 6.80 -7.29 -0.60
N ALA A 108 5.70 -7.65 -1.25
CA ALA A 108 4.59 -8.33 -0.58
C ALA A 108 5.04 -9.67 0.02
N LEU A 109 5.87 -10.44 -0.70
CA LEU A 109 6.41 -11.70 -0.20
C LEU A 109 7.31 -11.48 1.02
N LEU A 110 8.25 -10.54 0.95
CA LEU A 110 9.16 -10.22 2.06
C LEU A 110 8.41 -9.65 3.27
N TYR A 111 7.31 -8.92 3.05
CA TYR A 111 6.46 -8.44 4.13
C TYR A 111 5.78 -9.60 4.88
N ILE A 112 5.24 -10.59 4.15
CA ILE A 112 4.53 -11.73 4.77
C ILE A 112 5.50 -12.74 5.40
N TYR A 113 6.71 -12.90 4.87
CA TYR A 113 7.68 -13.90 5.31
C TYR A 113 7.88 -14.01 6.83
N PRO A 114 8.25 -12.94 7.57
CA PRO A 114 8.52 -13.07 9.00
C PRO A 114 7.23 -13.33 9.81
N ARG A 115 6.05 -13.00 9.24
CA ARG A 115 4.78 -13.35 9.86
C ARG A 115 4.54 -14.86 9.86
N THR A 116 5.02 -15.62 8.88
CA THR A 116 4.87 -17.09 8.86
C THR A 116 5.70 -17.77 9.94
N MET A 117 6.78 -17.13 10.39
CA MET A 117 7.63 -17.64 11.46
C MET A 117 7.04 -17.36 12.85
N GLN A 118 6.27 -16.27 12.99
CA GLN A 118 5.64 -15.93 14.26
C GLN A 118 4.43 -16.81 14.59
N ALA A 119 3.61 -17.14 13.59
CA ALA A 119 2.40 -17.95 13.75
C ALA A 119 1.91 -18.47 12.39
N PRO A 120 1.08 -19.52 12.34
CA PRO A 120 0.44 -19.94 11.10
C PRO A 120 -0.37 -18.79 10.48
N LEU A 121 -0.41 -18.76 9.15
CA LEU A 121 -1.28 -17.87 8.38
C LEU A 121 -2.69 -18.47 8.30
N SER A 122 -3.70 -17.62 8.12
CA SER A 122 -5.01 -18.10 7.69
C SER A 122 -4.94 -18.64 6.26
N GLU A 123 -5.88 -19.50 5.89
CA GLU A 123 -5.91 -20.19 4.61
C GLU A 123 -5.76 -19.23 3.41
N ARG A 124 -6.49 -18.11 3.42
CA ARG A 124 -6.40 -17.06 2.39
C ARG A 124 -4.97 -16.54 2.23
N TRP A 125 -4.34 -16.12 3.33
CA TRP A 125 -3.00 -15.53 3.27
C TRP A 125 -1.93 -16.57 2.95
N LEU A 126 -2.15 -17.83 3.31
CA LEU A 126 -1.31 -18.93 2.87
C LEU A 126 -1.36 -19.08 1.34
N ARG A 127 -2.55 -19.08 0.72
CA ARG A 127 -2.69 -19.12 -0.75
C ARG A 127 -2.02 -17.92 -1.41
N ILE A 128 -2.21 -16.71 -0.87
CA ILE A 128 -1.53 -15.49 -1.35
C ILE A 128 0.00 -15.64 -1.25
N TYR A 129 0.50 -16.16 -0.13
CA TYR A 129 1.93 -16.36 0.08
C TYR A 129 2.53 -17.37 -0.92
N LEU A 130 1.86 -18.50 -1.15
CA LEU A 130 2.28 -19.50 -2.14
C LEU A 130 2.22 -18.95 -3.57
N TYR A 131 1.19 -18.15 -3.89
CA TYR A 131 1.07 -17.48 -5.17
C TYR A 131 2.23 -16.50 -5.41
N LEU A 132 2.55 -15.67 -4.42
CA LEU A 132 3.69 -14.75 -4.48
C LEU A 132 5.02 -15.52 -4.58
N GLY A 133 5.18 -16.62 -3.83
CA GLY A 133 6.33 -17.50 -3.92
C GLY A 133 6.53 -18.06 -5.34
N THR A 134 5.44 -18.54 -5.95
CA THR A 134 5.42 -19.06 -7.33
C THR A 134 5.82 -17.98 -8.33
N ARG A 135 5.26 -16.77 -8.20
CA ARG A 135 5.59 -15.60 -9.05
C ARG A 135 7.05 -15.16 -8.95
N VAL A 136 7.60 -15.17 -7.73
CA VAL A 136 8.92 -14.58 -7.42
C VAL A 136 10.06 -15.58 -7.61
N MET A 137 9.82 -16.86 -7.29
CA MET A 137 10.82 -17.92 -7.35
C MET A 137 10.70 -18.80 -8.61
N GLY A 138 9.54 -18.78 -9.29
CA GLY A 138 9.29 -19.51 -10.53
C GLY A 138 9.59 -21.00 -10.38
N GLU A 139 10.48 -21.51 -11.23
CA GLU A 139 10.86 -22.92 -11.31
C GLU A 139 11.45 -23.50 -10.01
N LYS A 140 11.94 -22.65 -9.11
CA LYS A 140 12.49 -23.08 -7.82
C LYS A 140 11.42 -23.52 -6.82
N MET A 141 10.15 -23.20 -7.08
CA MET A 141 9.03 -23.63 -6.24
C MET A 141 8.66 -25.08 -6.62
N PRO A 142 8.53 -26.01 -5.65
CA PRO A 142 8.09 -27.39 -5.94
C PRO A 142 6.65 -27.42 -6.48
N ASP A 143 6.39 -28.28 -7.46
CA ASP A 143 5.12 -28.29 -8.22
C ASP A 143 3.89 -28.61 -7.36
N ASP A 144 4.06 -29.38 -6.28
CA ASP A 144 3.03 -29.79 -5.33
C ASP A 144 2.49 -28.65 -4.46
N VAL A 145 3.26 -27.57 -4.31
CA VAL A 145 2.90 -26.39 -3.50
C VAL A 145 2.72 -25.12 -4.32
N ARG A 146 2.84 -25.21 -5.64
CA ARG A 146 2.64 -24.06 -6.53
C ARG A 146 1.19 -23.62 -6.56
N GLN A 147 1.02 -22.30 -6.61
CA GLN A 147 -0.27 -21.66 -6.73
C GLN A 147 -0.20 -20.69 -7.91
N GLU A 148 -0.67 -21.12 -9.09
CA GLU A 148 -0.60 -20.33 -10.32
C GLU A 148 -1.73 -19.30 -10.44
N ALA A 149 -2.86 -19.58 -9.79
CA ALA A 149 -4.04 -18.74 -9.82
C ALA A 149 -4.57 -18.48 -8.41
N LEU A 150 -5.17 -17.31 -8.25
CA LEU A 150 -5.73 -16.84 -7.00
C LEU A 150 -7.16 -16.36 -7.27
N SER A 151 -8.07 -16.52 -6.31
CA SER A 151 -9.45 -16.06 -6.46
C SER A 151 -9.51 -14.53 -6.55
N ASP A 152 -10.55 -13.97 -7.17
CA ASP A 152 -10.71 -12.52 -7.30
C ASP A 152 -10.72 -11.82 -5.92
N TYR A 153 -11.33 -12.45 -4.93
CA TYR A 153 -11.37 -11.97 -3.55
C TYR A 153 -9.99 -11.94 -2.89
N ASP A 154 -9.20 -12.99 -3.07
CA ASP A 154 -7.84 -13.06 -2.53
C ASP A 154 -6.89 -12.13 -3.29
N MET A 155 -7.12 -11.94 -4.59
CA MET A 155 -6.40 -10.94 -5.40
C MET A 155 -6.69 -9.53 -4.93
N GLU A 156 -7.93 -9.19 -4.58
CA GLU A 156 -8.28 -7.90 -4.00
C GLU A 156 -7.58 -7.67 -2.66
N ALA A 157 -7.53 -8.69 -1.80
CA ALA A 157 -6.78 -8.63 -0.54
C ALA A 157 -5.27 -8.40 -0.77
N LEU A 158 -4.68 -9.08 -1.75
CA LEU A 158 -3.29 -8.88 -2.15
C LEU A 158 -3.05 -7.46 -2.70
N ARG A 159 -3.96 -6.94 -3.53
CA ARG A 159 -3.88 -5.56 -4.03
C ARG A 159 -3.93 -4.55 -2.90
N GLY A 160 -4.85 -4.73 -1.94
CA GLY A 160 -4.94 -3.90 -0.74
C GLY A 160 -3.64 -3.91 0.07
N LEU A 161 -3.01 -5.08 0.24
CA LEU A 161 -1.70 -5.18 0.89
C LEU A 161 -0.62 -4.41 0.11
N LYS A 162 -0.54 -4.60 -1.21
CA LYS A 162 0.45 -3.91 -2.05
C LYS A 162 0.29 -2.39 -2.03
N GLN A 163 -0.94 -1.89 -2.11
CA GLN A 163 -1.26 -0.47 -2.00
C GLN A 163 -0.84 0.08 -0.63
N TRP A 164 -1.12 -0.67 0.44
CA TRP A 164 -0.72 -0.28 1.79
C TRP A 164 0.81 -0.20 1.94
N ILE A 165 1.55 -1.19 1.42
CA ILE A 165 3.02 -1.20 1.42
C ILE A 165 3.56 0.02 0.68
N LEU A 166 3.03 0.31 -0.52
CA LEU A 166 3.44 1.48 -1.30
C LEU A 166 3.18 2.78 -0.52
N LYS A 167 1.99 2.93 0.08
CA LYS A 167 1.66 4.09 0.91
C LYS A 167 2.63 4.27 2.07
N LYS A 168 3.00 3.18 2.77
CA LYS A 168 3.99 3.23 3.85
C LYS A 168 5.39 3.59 3.36
N LYS A 169 5.83 3.10 2.19
CA LYS A 169 7.10 3.51 1.57
C LYS A 169 7.12 4.99 1.24
N LEU A 170 6.07 5.49 0.59
CA LEU A 170 5.95 6.91 0.25
C LEU A 170 5.92 7.79 1.51
N GLN A 171 5.24 7.32 2.56
CA GLN A 171 5.26 7.99 3.85
C GLN A 171 6.66 8.02 4.45
N ALA A 172 7.36 6.89 4.51
CA ALA A 172 8.74 6.82 5.00
C ALA A 172 9.70 7.70 4.18
N ARG A 173 9.53 7.79 2.86
CA ARG A 173 10.31 8.69 1.99
C ARG A 173 10.01 10.16 2.28
N ARG A 174 8.74 10.51 2.52
CA ARG A 174 8.34 11.86 2.94
C ARG A 174 8.91 12.20 4.31
N ASP A 175 8.84 11.26 5.24
CA ASP A 175 9.34 11.41 6.60
C ASP A 175 10.86 11.51 6.64
N ARG A 176 11.60 10.79 5.78
CA ARG A 176 13.05 11.00 5.63
C ARG A 176 13.37 12.40 5.11
N ARG A 177 12.65 12.87 4.08
CA ARG A 177 12.81 14.25 3.55
C ARG A 177 12.40 15.32 4.56
N ARG A 178 11.49 15.01 5.48
CA ARG A 178 11.07 15.88 6.59
C ARG A 178 12.01 15.76 7.80
N GLY A 179 12.59 14.59 8.05
CA GLY A 179 13.48 14.24 9.15
C GLY A 179 14.90 14.76 8.93
N GLU A 180 15.34 14.88 7.68
CA GLU A 180 16.47 15.76 7.30
C GLU A 180 16.21 17.24 7.67
N LYS A 181 14.96 17.61 7.99
CA LYS A 181 14.56 18.93 8.52
C LYS A 181 14.09 18.90 9.99
N MET A 182 13.88 17.74 10.61
CA MET A 182 13.35 17.60 11.97
C MET A 182 13.83 16.29 12.62
N ASP A 183 14.87 16.38 13.45
CA ASP A 183 15.10 15.42 14.54
C ASP A 183 13.85 15.39 15.43
N LYS A 184 13.07 14.31 15.38
CA LYS A 184 12.34 13.66 16.50
C LYS A 184 11.36 12.59 16.02
N VAL A 185 11.49 11.43 16.65
CA VAL A 185 10.76 10.17 16.47
C VAL A 185 9.25 10.32 16.62
N VAL A 186 8.47 9.70 15.72
CA VAL A 186 7.04 9.43 15.92
C VAL A 186 6.83 7.91 15.92
N PRO A 187 6.28 7.32 16.99
CA PRO A 187 5.91 5.91 17.00
C PRO A 187 4.68 5.72 16.12
N VAL A 188 4.81 4.93 15.06
CA VAL A 188 3.70 4.60 14.17
C VAL A 188 2.91 3.47 14.82
N GLU A 189 1.79 3.80 15.49
CA GLU A 189 0.77 2.80 15.82
C GLU A 189 0.36 2.06 14.54
N VAL A 190 0.39 0.73 14.65
CA VAL A 190 0.46 -0.18 13.51
C VAL A 190 -0.94 -0.36 12.92
N ASP A 191 -1.35 0.59 12.07
CA ASP A 191 -2.48 0.44 11.15
C ASP A 191 -2.10 -0.60 10.09
N GLN A 192 -2.05 -1.88 10.47
CA GLN A 192 -1.80 -3.01 9.59
C GLN A 192 -3.08 -3.29 8.79
N PRO A 193 -2.96 -3.68 7.51
CA PRO A 193 -4.12 -4.22 6.80
C PRO A 193 -4.65 -5.41 7.60
N LYS A 194 -5.98 -5.57 7.62
CA LYS A 194 -6.69 -6.62 8.36
C LYS A 194 -6.35 -7.99 7.76
N MET A 195 -5.15 -8.47 8.07
CA MET A 195 -4.62 -9.76 7.61
C MET A 195 -5.05 -10.88 8.57
N PHE A 196 -5.69 -10.53 9.69
CA PHE A 196 -6.07 -11.42 10.79
C PHE A 196 -7.51 -11.16 11.22
#